data_AF-A0AAW9BV23-F1
#
_entry.id   AF-A0AAW9BV23-F1
#
_cell.length_a   1.000
_cell.length_b   1.000
_cell.length_c   1.000
_cell.angle_alpha   90.00
_cell.angle_beta   90.00
_cell.angle_gamma   90.00
#
_symmetry.space_group_name_H-M   'P 1'
#
loop_
_entity.id
_entity.type
_entity.pdbx_description
1 polymer ?
#
loop_
_entity_poly.entity_id
_entity_poly.type
_entity_poly.pdbx_seq_one_letter_code
_entity_poly.pdbx_strand_id
1 'polypeptide(L)'
;VEHMGHVPMNHGVDFHPGMSKNVAKAAGMMGLTAEMLGKLHGISREQQDEFAARSHARAHAATLEGRFKNELLPTEGHAADGTLFQLDYDVVIRPETTVEGLSQLRPVFDPANGTVTAGTSSALSDGASAMLIMSEEKANELGLKIRARIKGMAIAGCDPSIMGYGPVPATQKALKRAGLAIEDMDVVELNEAFAAQSLPCAKDLGLLEVMDEKVNLNGGAIALGHPLGCSGARISTTLINLMEAKDAKYGLA
;
A
#
# COMPACT_ATOMS: atom_id res chain seq x y z
N VAL A 1 5.57 1.40 13.17
CA VAL A 1 6.00 2.80 12.98
C VAL A 1 7.19 2.82 12.05
N GLU A 2 7.33 3.88 11.25
CA GLU A 2 8.56 4.20 10.52
C GLU A 2 8.70 5.73 10.46
N HIS A 3 9.91 6.23 10.64
CA HIS A 3 10.21 7.66 10.50
C HIS A 3 11.35 7.82 9.49
N MET A 4 11.00 7.75 8.22
CA MET A 4 11.90 7.81 7.06
C MET A 4 12.64 9.15 6.95
N GLY A 5 12.08 10.25 7.48
CA GLY A 5 12.76 11.54 7.57
C GLY A 5 13.98 11.51 8.51
N HIS A 6 13.88 10.81 9.65
CA HIS A 6 14.98 10.68 10.62
C HIS A 6 15.92 9.52 10.31
N VAL A 7 15.37 8.39 9.83
CA VAL A 7 16.14 7.22 9.41
C VAL A 7 15.75 6.86 7.98
N PRO A 8 16.38 7.52 6.98
CA PRO A 8 16.13 7.19 5.58
C PRO A 8 16.51 5.74 5.26
N MET A 9 15.87 5.15 4.24
CA MET A 9 16.12 3.74 3.87
C MET A 9 17.58 3.44 3.48
N ASN A 10 18.35 4.44 3.07
CA ASN A 10 19.75 4.29 2.71
C ASN A 10 20.71 4.50 3.91
N HIS A 11 20.20 4.84 5.08
CA HIS A 11 21.02 5.01 6.28
C HIS A 11 21.55 3.66 6.77
N GLY A 12 22.88 3.53 6.90
CA GLY A 12 23.51 2.32 7.43
C GLY A 12 23.45 1.10 6.51
N VAL A 13 23.23 1.29 5.20
CA VAL A 13 23.21 0.18 4.23
C VAL A 13 24.62 -0.41 4.07
N ASP A 14 24.77 -1.67 4.48
CA ASP A 14 25.97 -2.50 4.28
C ASP A 14 25.54 -3.92 3.87
N PHE A 15 25.20 -4.09 2.58
CA PHE A 15 24.77 -5.39 2.08
C PHE A 15 25.95 -6.37 1.97
N HIS A 16 25.81 -7.53 2.59
CA HIS A 16 26.83 -8.59 2.55
C HIS A 16 27.18 -8.97 1.10
N PRO A 17 28.45 -8.85 0.65
CA PRO A 17 28.85 -9.10 -0.74
C PRO A 17 28.48 -10.48 -1.26
N GLY A 18 28.44 -11.49 -0.38
CA GLY A 18 28.00 -12.86 -0.72
C GLY A 18 26.58 -12.97 -1.27
N MET A 19 25.72 -11.96 -1.06
CA MET A 19 24.40 -11.89 -1.68
C MET A 19 24.49 -11.88 -3.22
N SER A 20 25.52 -11.23 -3.77
CA SER A 20 25.75 -11.15 -5.22
C SER A 20 26.04 -12.50 -5.90
N LYS A 21 26.33 -13.56 -5.12
CA LYS A 21 26.53 -14.92 -5.64
C LYS A 21 25.23 -15.55 -6.14
N ASN A 22 24.10 -15.18 -5.54
CA ASN A 22 22.80 -15.82 -5.78
C ASN A 22 21.72 -14.83 -6.22
N VAL A 23 21.93 -13.53 -6.01
CA VAL A 23 20.95 -12.49 -6.28
C VAL A 23 21.63 -11.35 -7.03
N ALA A 24 21.04 -10.95 -8.16
CA ALA A 24 21.53 -9.80 -8.91
C ALA A 24 21.45 -8.53 -8.06
N LYS A 25 22.47 -7.66 -8.11
CA LYS A 25 22.48 -6.39 -7.37
C LYS A 25 21.24 -5.53 -7.63
N ALA A 26 20.71 -5.58 -8.86
CA ALA A 26 19.48 -4.90 -9.26
C ALA A 26 18.25 -5.30 -8.43
N ALA A 27 18.19 -6.55 -7.94
CA ALA A 27 17.09 -7.02 -7.10
C ALA A 27 17.07 -6.36 -5.70
N GLY A 28 18.18 -5.75 -5.28
CA GLY A 28 18.22 -4.91 -4.07
C GLY A 28 17.67 -3.50 -4.27
N MET A 29 17.35 -3.10 -5.51
CA MET A 29 16.78 -1.80 -5.85
C MET A 29 15.30 -1.98 -6.19
N MET A 30 14.43 -1.65 -5.24
CA MET A 30 12.98 -1.92 -5.35
C MET A 30 12.33 -1.39 -6.64
N GLY A 31 12.79 -0.25 -7.16
CA GLY A 31 12.26 0.28 -8.42
C GLY A 31 12.61 -0.55 -9.66
N LEU A 32 13.77 -1.18 -9.70
CA LEU A 32 14.16 -2.03 -10.84
C LEU A 32 13.35 -3.34 -10.86
N THR A 33 13.00 -3.87 -9.69
CA THR A 33 12.13 -5.05 -9.60
C THR A 33 10.68 -4.72 -10.00
N ALA A 34 10.22 -3.49 -9.71
CA ALA A 34 8.95 -2.99 -10.21
C ALA A 34 8.95 -2.82 -11.75
N GLU A 35 10.01 -2.26 -12.34
CA GLU A 35 10.15 -2.17 -13.81
C GLU A 35 10.13 -3.56 -14.46
N MET A 36 10.85 -4.54 -13.88
CA MET A 36 10.87 -5.91 -14.41
C MET A 36 9.47 -6.53 -14.38
N LEU A 37 8.75 -6.42 -13.26
CA LEU A 37 7.41 -6.97 -13.13
C LEU A 37 6.41 -6.28 -14.07
N GLY A 38 6.49 -4.95 -14.18
CA GLY A 38 5.68 -4.16 -15.13
C GLY A 38 5.91 -4.60 -16.57
N LYS A 39 7.19 -4.76 -16.99
CA LYS A 39 7.55 -5.25 -18.33
C LYS A 39 7.03 -6.66 -18.59
N LEU A 40 7.16 -7.58 -17.63
CA LEU A 40 6.69 -8.97 -17.76
C LEU A 40 5.16 -9.06 -17.95
N HIS A 41 4.40 -8.17 -17.33
CA HIS A 41 2.93 -8.17 -17.40
C HIS A 41 2.37 -7.21 -18.46
N GLY A 42 3.24 -6.49 -19.18
CA GLY A 42 2.85 -5.52 -20.20
C GLY A 42 2.14 -4.30 -19.64
N ILE A 43 2.53 -3.83 -18.45
CA ILE A 43 1.95 -2.64 -17.82
C ILE A 43 2.59 -1.40 -18.44
N SER A 44 1.78 -0.64 -19.16
CA SER A 44 2.20 0.60 -19.82
C SER A 44 2.48 1.72 -18.82
N ARG A 45 3.12 2.79 -19.30
CA ARG A 45 3.35 4.01 -18.52
C ARG A 45 2.03 4.69 -18.19
N GLU A 46 1.14 4.75 -19.18
CA GLU A 46 -0.16 5.39 -19.10
C GLU A 46 -1.03 4.75 -18.00
N GLN A 47 -1.07 3.41 -17.96
CA GLN A 47 -1.77 2.67 -16.90
C GLN A 47 -1.21 2.97 -15.50
N GLN A 48 0.11 3.17 -15.38
CA GLN A 48 0.73 3.51 -14.09
C GLN A 48 0.34 4.92 -13.64
N ASP A 49 0.36 5.89 -14.56
CA ASP A 49 -0.01 7.27 -14.30
C ASP A 49 -1.50 7.38 -13.94
N GLU A 50 -2.38 6.65 -14.64
CA GLU A 50 -3.82 6.55 -14.32
C GLU A 50 -4.05 5.97 -12.90
N PHE A 51 -3.33 4.90 -12.56
CA PHE A 51 -3.43 4.28 -11.24
C PHE A 51 -2.96 5.22 -10.12
N ALA A 52 -1.89 5.98 -10.35
CA ALA A 52 -1.38 6.96 -9.40
C ALA A 52 -2.32 8.15 -9.20
N ALA A 53 -2.87 8.69 -10.30
CA ALA A 53 -3.88 9.75 -10.23
C ALA A 53 -5.14 9.28 -9.48
N ARG A 54 -5.59 8.04 -9.74
CA ARG A 54 -6.68 7.38 -9.01
C ARG A 54 -6.41 7.31 -7.51
N SER A 55 -5.20 6.91 -7.10
CA SER A 55 -4.83 6.80 -5.69
C SER A 55 -4.96 8.14 -4.96
N HIS A 56 -4.42 9.23 -5.55
CA HIS A 56 -4.54 10.58 -5.00
C HIS A 56 -5.99 11.10 -4.97
N ALA A 57 -6.75 10.91 -6.05
CA ALA A 57 -8.14 11.34 -6.13
C ALA A 57 -9.01 10.65 -5.06
N ARG A 58 -8.85 9.33 -4.87
CA ARG A 58 -9.60 8.55 -3.87
C ARG A 58 -9.21 8.91 -2.44
N ALA A 59 -7.92 9.09 -2.18
CA ALA A 59 -7.44 9.52 -0.87
C ALA A 59 -7.99 10.92 -0.52
N HIS A 60 -7.93 11.86 -1.46
CA HIS A 60 -8.47 13.20 -1.26
C HIS A 60 -9.99 13.18 -1.02
N ALA A 61 -10.75 12.42 -1.81
CA ALA A 61 -12.19 12.26 -1.60
C ALA A 61 -12.51 11.66 -0.23
N ALA A 62 -11.76 10.64 0.21
CA ALA A 62 -11.91 10.04 1.53
C ALA A 62 -11.61 11.04 2.66
N THR A 63 -10.63 11.95 2.49
CA THR A 63 -10.38 13.05 3.42
C THR A 63 -11.57 14.02 3.48
N LEU A 64 -12.06 14.51 2.34
CA LEU A 64 -13.17 15.47 2.27
C LEU A 64 -14.48 14.91 2.84
N GLU A 65 -14.77 13.64 2.56
CA GLU A 65 -15.95 12.93 3.06
C GLU A 65 -15.81 12.49 4.52
N GLY A 66 -14.64 12.69 5.12
CA GLY A 66 -14.37 12.32 6.51
C GLY A 66 -14.27 10.81 6.74
N ARG A 67 -14.01 10.00 5.70
CA ARG A 67 -13.87 8.54 5.81
C ARG A 67 -12.69 8.12 6.69
N PHE A 68 -11.66 8.96 6.80
CA PHE A 68 -10.51 8.71 7.66
C PHE A 68 -10.70 9.11 9.13
N LYS A 69 -11.81 9.79 9.50
CA LYS A 69 -12.01 10.32 10.86
C LYS A 69 -12.04 9.24 11.94
N ASN A 70 -12.39 8.00 11.58
CA ASN A 70 -12.47 6.88 12.51
C ASN A 70 -11.13 6.14 12.69
N GLU A 71 -10.11 6.48 11.90
CA GLU A 71 -8.79 5.84 11.94
C GLU A 71 -7.61 6.78 12.18
N LEU A 72 -7.75 8.06 11.86
CA LEU A 72 -6.75 9.07 12.19
C LEU A 72 -6.92 9.54 13.63
N LEU A 73 -5.82 9.45 14.38
CA LEU A 73 -5.69 10.07 15.69
C LEU A 73 -4.98 11.42 15.51
N PRO A 74 -5.65 12.56 15.78
CA PRO A 74 -5.02 13.87 15.67
C PRO A 74 -3.73 13.94 16.49
N THR A 75 -2.63 14.31 15.85
CA THR A 75 -1.28 14.33 16.45
C THR A 75 -0.66 15.71 16.30
N GLU A 76 0.17 16.14 17.24
CA GLU A 76 0.87 17.42 17.11
C GLU A 76 2.01 17.31 16.09
N GLY A 77 2.05 18.25 15.15
CA GLY A 77 3.10 18.39 14.14
C GLY A 77 3.61 19.83 14.08
N HIS A 78 4.55 20.08 13.16
CA HIS A 78 5.08 21.42 12.90
C HIS A 78 4.80 21.82 11.46
N ALA A 79 4.26 23.02 11.26
CA ALA A 79 4.01 23.60 9.95
C ALA A 79 5.35 24.02 9.29
N ALA A 80 5.29 24.44 8.03
CA ALA A 80 6.49 24.86 7.29
C ALA A 80 7.26 26.02 7.93
N ASP A 81 6.57 26.87 8.71
CA ASP A 81 7.16 27.97 9.47
C ASP A 81 7.64 27.56 10.89
N GLY A 82 7.50 26.28 11.24
CA GLY A 82 7.84 25.73 12.55
C GLY A 82 6.75 25.90 13.61
N THR A 83 5.58 26.47 13.27
CA THR A 83 4.48 26.60 14.22
C THR A 83 3.88 25.24 14.54
N LEU A 84 3.62 24.96 15.82
CA LEU A 84 2.90 23.77 16.25
C LEU A 84 1.46 23.81 15.73
N PHE A 85 1.01 22.72 15.12
CA PHE A 85 -0.37 22.56 14.70
C PHE A 85 -0.85 21.13 14.92
N GLN A 86 -2.17 20.98 15.00
CA GLN A 86 -2.79 19.67 15.09
C GLN A 86 -2.94 19.08 13.69
N LEU A 87 -2.28 17.96 13.46
CA LEU A 87 -2.34 17.18 12.24
C LEU A 87 -3.45 16.14 12.36
N ASP A 88 -4.56 16.36 11.66
CA ASP A 88 -5.73 15.48 11.61
C ASP A 88 -6.07 14.99 10.19
N TYR A 89 -5.15 15.17 9.24
CA TYR A 89 -5.24 14.72 7.86
C TYR A 89 -3.87 14.26 7.33
N ASP A 90 -3.87 13.46 6.26
CA ASP A 90 -2.65 13.02 5.59
C ASP A 90 -2.08 14.14 4.70
N VAL A 91 -1.00 14.79 5.15
CA VAL A 91 -0.31 15.89 4.43
C VAL A 91 0.36 15.46 3.12
N VAL A 92 0.55 14.16 2.91
CA VAL A 92 1.24 13.61 1.74
C VAL A 92 0.32 13.47 0.51
N ILE A 93 -0.99 13.58 0.71
CA ILE A 93 -1.97 13.60 -0.39
C ILE A 93 -1.77 14.88 -1.21
N ARG A 94 -1.71 14.72 -2.54
CA ARG A 94 -1.61 15.79 -3.55
C ARG A 94 -2.88 15.85 -4.41
N PRO A 95 -3.89 16.64 -4.04
CA PRO A 95 -5.17 16.74 -4.76
C PRO A 95 -5.03 17.24 -6.21
N GLU A 96 -3.95 17.96 -6.50
CA GLU A 96 -3.63 18.51 -7.82
C GLU A 96 -3.08 17.48 -8.81
N THR A 97 -2.87 16.23 -8.38
CA THR A 97 -2.31 15.17 -9.22
C THR A 97 -3.24 14.84 -10.39
N THR A 98 -2.70 14.91 -11.60
CA THR A 98 -3.41 14.60 -12.86
C THR A 98 -2.58 13.64 -13.71
N VAL A 99 -3.23 12.87 -14.58
CA VAL A 99 -2.53 11.97 -15.53
C VAL A 99 -1.62 12.79 -16.44
N GLU A 100 -2.08 13.97 -16.88
CA GLU A 100 -1.29 14.89 -17.69
C GLU A 100 -0.03 15.34 -16.96
N GLY A 101 -0.15 15.75 -15.69
CA GLY A 101 0.99 16.14 -14.86
C GLY A 101 1.97 14.99 -14.63
N LEU A 102 1.45 13.80 -14.34
CA LEU A 102 2.25 12.59 -14.14
C LEU A 102 2.99 12.18 -15.40
N SER A 103 2.38 12.29 -16.59
CA SER A 103 2.99 11.93 -17.88
C SER A 103 4.28 12.70 -18.19
N GLN A 104 4.42 13.92 -17.63
CA GLN A 104 5.61 14.75 -17.81
C GLN A 104 6.81 14.32 -16.95
N LEU A 105 6.60 13.42 -15.99
CA LEU A 105 7.65 12.93 -15.12
C LEU A 105 8.60 11.99 -15.87
N ARG A 106 9.89 12.12 -15.59
CA ARG A 106 10.93 11.25 -16.13
C ARG A 106 10.98 9.93 -15.35
N PRO A 107 11.26 8.79 -16.01
CA PRO A 107 11.55 7.53 -15.34
C PRO A 107 12.70 7.67 -14.35
N VAL A 108 12.61 6.98 -13.21
CA VAL A 108 13.58 7.10 -12.11
C VAL A 108 14.70 6.05 -12.20
N PHE A 109 14.39 4.84 -12.65
CA PHE A 109 15.29 3.69 -12.52
C PHE A 109 15.97 3.27 -13.82
N ASP A 110 15.29 3.38 -14.96
CA ASP A 110 15.83 3.13 -16.30
C ASP A 110 15.54 4.38 -17.17
N PRO A 111 16.54 5.25 -17.42
CA PRO A 111 16.29 6.52 -18.12
C PRO A 111 15.86 6.36 -19.58
N ALA A 112 16.17 5.22 -20.22
CA ALA A 112 15.92 5.02 -21.65
C ALA A 112 14.62 4.26 -21.90
N ASN A 113 14.32 3.23 -21.09
CA ASN A 113 13.18 2.33 -21.31
C ASN A 113 12.34 2.11 -20.05
N GLY A 114 12.53 2.93 -19.02
CA GLY A 114 11.78 2.86 -17.78
C GLY A 114 10.39 3.47 -17.91
N THR A 115 9.49 2.98 -17.07
CA THR A 115 8.10 3.42 -16.97
C THR A 115 7.76 3.92 -15.57
N VAL A 116 8.49 3.49 -14.55
CA VAL A 116 8.27 3.85 -13.16
C VAL A 116 8.82 5.25 -12.89
N THR A 117 7.98 6.12 -12.33
CA THR A 117 8.35 7.49 -11.96
C THR A 117 8.17 7.71 -10.47
N ALA A 118 8.64 8.87 -9.97
CA ALA A 118 8.39 9.27 -8.59
C ALA A 118 6.88 9.41 -8.30
N GLY A 119 6.07 9.78 -9.30
CA GLY A 119 4.62 9.94 -9.14
C GLY A 119 3.85 8.61 -9.14
N THR A 120 4.44 7.54 -9.67
CA THR A 120 3.83 6.19 -9.70
C THR A 120 4.44 5.23 -8.67
N SER A 121 5.23 5.78 -7.75
CA SER A 121 5.84 5.08 -6.61
C SER A 121 5.16 5.51 -5.32
N SER A 122 5.24 4.69 -4.26
CA SER A 122 4.77 5.10 -2.94
C SER A 122 5.44 6.39 -2.48
N ALA A 123 4.67 7.31 -1.90
CA ALA A 123 5.24 8.52 -1.34
C ALA A 123 6.14 8.21 -0.12
N LEU A 124 7.12 9.09 0.12
CA LEU A 124 7.89 9.07 1.36
C LEU A 124 7.08 9.77 2.45
N SER A 125 6.86 9.07 3.55
CA SER A 125 6.01 9.53 4.65
C SER A 125 6.53 9.02 5.98
N ASP A 126 6.27 9.77 7.04
CA ASP A 126 6.51 9.35 8.42
C ASP A 126 5.16 8.98 9.06
N GLY A 127 5.10 7.87 9.80
CA GLY A 127 3.83 7.46 10.39
C GLY A 127 3.89 6.26 11.33
N ALA A 128 2.84 6.13 12.14
CA ALA A 128 2.62 5.01 13.04
C ALA A 128 1.17 4.51 12.92
N SER A 129 1.00 3.21 13.15
CA SER A 129 -0.29 2.55 13.18
C SER A 129 -0.28 1.53 14.32
N ALA A 130 -1.45 1.31 14.93
CA ALA A 130 -1.61 0.40 16.04
C ALA A 130 -2.98 -0.28 15.97
N MET A 131 -3.04 -1.53 16.45
CA MET A 131 -4.28 -2.28 16.60
C MET A 131 -4.29 -2.97 17.96
N LEU A 132 -5.44 -2.94 18.64
CA LEU A 132 -5.68 -3.74 19.85
C LEU A 132 -6.28 -5.09 19.45
N ILE A 133 -5.57 -6.17 19.76
CA ILE A 133 -5.99 -7.54 19.46
C ILE A 133 -6.09 -8.33 20.76
N MET A 134 -7.15 -9.12 20.91
CA MET A 134 -7.38 -9.98 22.06
C MET A 134 -8.16 -11.23 21.66
N SER A 135 -8.29 -12.21 22.57
CA SER A 135 -9.19 -13.34 22.34
C SER A 135 -10.65 -12.87 22.32
N GLU A 136 -11.48 -13.55 21.54
CA GLU A 136 -12.92 -13.28 21.47
C GLU A 136 -13.59 -13.42 22.85
N GLU A 137 -13.19 -14.42 23.64
CA GLU A 137 -13.62 -14.59 25.02
C GLU A 137 -13.32 -13.35 25.87
N LYS A 138 -12.11 -12.80 25.78
CA LYS A 138 -11.74 -11.62 26.57
C LYS A 138 -12.47 -10.35 26.11
N ALA A 139 -12.67 -10.19 24.80
CA ALA A 139 -13.47 -9.08 24.27
C ALA A 139 -14.90 -9.13 24.80
N ASN A 140 -15.52 -10.33 24.82
CA ASN A 140 -16.86 -10.54 25.36
C ASN A 140 -16.92 -10.31 26.89
N GLU A 141 -15.94 -10.81 27.64
CA GLU A 141 -15.83 -10.59 29.10
C GLU A 141 -15.76 -9.08 29.44
N LEU A 142 -15.01 -8.32 28.64
CA LEU A 142 -14.83 -6.87 28.81
C LEU A 142 -15.97 -6.03 28.20
N GLY A 143 -16.95 -6.65 27.51
CA GLY A 143 -18.05 -5.95 26.85
C GLY A 143 -17.62 -5.08 25.66
N LEU A 144 -16.51 -5.40 25.00
CA LEU A 144 -15.97 -4.65 23.87
C LEU A 144 -16.57 -5.13 22.55
N LYS A 145 -17.03 -4.19 21.70
CA LYS A 145 -17.49 -4.51 20.34
C LYS A 145 -16.31 -4.97 19.47
N ILE A 146 -16.37 -6.20 18.98
CA ILE A 146 -15.39 -6.74 18.03
C ILE A 146 -15.62 -6.09 16.66
N ARG A 147 -14.59 -5.42 16.13
CA ARG A 147 -14.64 -4.76 14.81
C ARG A 147 -14.43 -5.72 13.65
N ALA A 148 -13.51 -6.69 13.82
CA ALA A 148 -13.20 -7.71 12.82
C ALA A 148 -12.58 -8.95 13.49
N ARG A 149 -12.55 -10.07 12.77
CA ARG A 149 -11.87 -11.31 13.18
C ARG A 149 -10.88 -11.74 12.10
N ILE A 150 -9.67 -12.11 12.51
CA ILE A 150 -8.66 -12.67 11.59
C ILE A 150 -9.10 -14.08 11.19
N LYS A 151 -9.45 -14.27 9.91
CA LYS A 151 -9.91 -15.56 9.36
C LYS A 151 -8.76 -16.42 8.84
N GLY A 152 -7.72 -15.82 8.29
CA GLY A 152 -6.55 -16.49 7.76
C GLY A 152 -5.36 -15.54 7.65
N MET A 153 -4.15 -16.09 7.80
CA MET A 153 -2.89 -15.36 7.62
C MET A 153 -1.93 -16.21 6.80
N ALA A 154 -1.11 -15.57 5.97
CA ALA A 154 -0.08 -16.25 5.21
C ALA A 154 1.11 -15.33 4.93
N ILE A 155 2.26 -15.98 4.75
CA ILE A 155 3.47 -15.39 4.19
C ILE A 155 3.95 -16.30 3.06
N ALA A 156 4.56 -15.73 2.04
CA ALA A 156 5.13 -16.46 0.92
C ALA A 156 6.43 -15.79 0.45
N GLY A 157 7.41 -16.61 0.04
CA GLY A 157 8.58 -16.13 -0.67
C GLY A 157 8.31 -16.06 -2.17
N CYS A 158 8.98 -15.13 -2.84
CA CYS A 158 9.05 -15.02 -4.29
C CYS A 158 10.49 -14.70 -4.71
N ASP A 159 10.76 -14.71 -6.01
CA ASP A 159 12.07 -14.34 -6.53
C ASP A 159 12.37 -12.86 -6.23
N PRO A 160 13.53 -12.52 -5.63
CA PRO A 160 13.88 -11.13 -5.32
C PRO A 160 13.85 -10.19 -6.53
N SER A 161 14.13 -10.67 -7.74
CA SER A 161 14.11 -9.87 -8.98
C SER A 161 12.71 -9.36 -9.35
N ILE A 162 11.67 -10.02 -8.85
CA ILE A 162 10.26 -9.66 -9.02
C ILE A 162 9.57 -9.60 -7.66
N MET A 163 10.26 -9.15 -6.61
CA MET A 163 9.75 -9.16 -5.22
C MET A 163 8.34 -8.56 -5.07
N GLY A 164 7.97 -7.63 -5.95
CA GLY A 164 6.65 -7.02 -6.02
C GLY A 164 5.51 -8.03 -6.24
N TYR A 165 5.81 -9.23 -6.74
CA TYR A 165 4.84 -10.29 -6.98
C TYR A 165 4.36 -10.98 -5.70
N GLY A 166 5.03 -10.75 -4.56
CA GLY A 166 4.74 -11.37 -3.26
C GLY A 166 3.27 -11.43 -2.83
N PRO A 167 2.42 -10.41 -3.10
CA PRO A 167 1.00 -10.46 -2.77
C PRO A 167 0.27 -11.66 -3.38
N VAL A 168 0.56 -12.05 -4.62
CA VAL A 168 -0.18 -13.13 -5.31
C VAL A 168 -0.09 -14.48 -4.57
N PRO A 169 1.11 -15.06 -4.32
CA PRO A 169 1.22 -16.32 -3.60
C PRO A 169 0.84 -16.20 -2.11
N ALA A 170 0.98 -15.02 -1.50
CA ALA A 170 0.55 -14.79 -0.12
C ALA A 170 -0.98 -14.83 -0.01
N THR A 171 -1.68 -14.10 -0.87
CA THR A 171 -3.14 -14.07 -0.95
C THR A 171 -3.72 -15.45 -1.23
N GLN A 172 -3.23 -16.16 -2.25
CA GLN A 172 -3.70 -17.52 -2.56
C GLN A 172 -3.55 -18.47 -1.35
N LYS A 173 -2.46 -18.35 -0.61
CA LYS A 173 -2.22 -19.16 0.60
C LYS A 173 -3.12 -18.74 1.76
N ALA A 174 -3.37 -17.45 1.96
CA ALA A 174 -4.27 -16.93 3.00
C ALA A 174 -5.72 -17.37 2.75
N LEU A 175 -6.20 -17.19 1.52
CA LEU A 175 -7.55 -17.57 1.09
C LEU A 175 -7.78 -19.08 1.22
N LYS A 176 -6.82 -19.91 0.77
CA LYS A 176 -6.87 -21.36 0.96
C LYS A 176 -6.98 -21.77 2.44
N ARG A 177 -6.26 -21.09 3.33
CA ARG A 177 -6.33 -21.35 4.80
C ARG A 177 -7.65 -20.88 5.41
N ALA A 178 -8.20 -19.79 4.88
CA ALA A 178 -9.49 -19.24 5.29
C ALA A 178 -10.68 -20.07 4.77
N GLY A 179 -10.46 -20.91 3.75
CA GLY A 179 -11.53 -21.63 3.04
C GLY A 179 -12.38 -20.70 2.18
N LEU A 180 -11.75 -19.67 1.59
CA LEU A 180 -12.39 -18.62 0.78
C LEU A 180 -11.73 -18.55 -0.61
N ALA A 181 -12.44 -17.97 -1.55
CA ALA A 181 -11.95 -17.58 -2.87
C ALA A 181 -11.73 -16.05 -2.93
N ILE A 182 -11.06 -15.56 -3.99
CA ILE A 182 -10.81 -14.12 -4.11
C ILE A 182 -12.10 -13.35 -4.40
N GLU A 183 -13.04 -13.99 -5.07
CA GLU A 183 -14.36 -13.47 -5.41
C GLU A 183 -15.23 -13.22 -4.17
N ASP A 184 -14.96 -13.94 -3.06
CA ASP A 184 -15.64 -13.76 -1.77
C ASP A 184 -15.24 -12.45 -1.07
N MET A 185 -14.16 -11.78 -1.51
CA MET A 185 -13.71 -10.53 -0.90
C MET A 185 -14.61 -9.37 -1.32
N ASP A 186 -15.13 -8.65 -0.35
CA ASP A 186 -15.93 -7.44 -0.58
C ASP A 186 -15.04 -6.20 -0.72
N VAL A 187 -13.94 -6.15 0.02
CA VAL A 187 -12.96 -5.06 0.02
C VAL A 187 -11.54 -5.63 0.08
N VAL A 188 -10.62 -5.04 -0.67
CA VAL A 188 -9.21 -5.41 -0.69
C VAL A 188 -8.35 -4.17 -0.51
N GLU A 189 -7.39 -4.24 0.41
CA GLU A 189 -6.30 -3.29 0.54
C GLU A 189 -5.01 -3.95 0.03
N LEU A 190 -4.53 -3.51 -1.12
CA LEU A 190 -3.27 -3.96 -1.72
C LEU A 190 -2.26 -2.81 -1.64
N ASN A 191 -1.19 -2.98 -0.85
CA ASN A 191 -0.20 -1.92 -0.66
C ASN A 191 0.44 -1.46 -1.99
N GLU A 192 0.38 -0.16 -2.27
CA GLU A 192 0.82 0.45 -3.53
C GLU A 192 2.30 0.84 -3.50
N ALA A 193 3.21 -0.13 -3.41
CA ALA A 193 4.64 0.18 -3.43
C ALA A 193 5.04 0.86 -4.75
N PHE A 194 4.55 0.31 -5.86
CA PHE A 194 4.65 0.90 -7.21
C PHE A 194 3.42 0.53 -8.01
N ALA A 195 2.96 1.42 -8.91
CA ALA A 195 1.89 1.10 -9.84
C ALA A 195 2.26 -0.08 -10.75
N ALA A 196 3.51 -0.12 -11.23
CA ALA A 196 4.09 -1.23 -12.02
C ALA A 196 4.13 -2.59 -11.29
N GLN A 197 3.88 -2.61 -9.98
CA GLN A 197 3.78 -3.82 -9.18
C GLN A 197 2.33 -4.12 -8.76
N SER A 198 1.58 -3.09 -8.40
CA SER A 198 0.20 -3.24 -7.91
C SER A 198 -0.72 -3.75 -9.01
N LEU A 199 -0.59 -3.22 -10.23
CA LEU A 199 -1.41 -3.62 -11.38
C LEU A 199 -1.19 -5.09 -11.78
N PRO A 200 0.05 -5.61 -11.89
CA PRO A 200 0.30 -7.05 -12.08
C PRO A 200 -0.33 -7.93 -11.01
N CYS A 201 -0.20 -7.57 -9.73
CA CYS A 201 -0.79 -8.36 -8.65
C CYS A 201 -2.32 -8.35 -8.71
N ALA A 202 -2.93 -7.19 -8.97
CA ALA A 202 -4.37 -7.11 -9.13
C ALA A 202 -4.85 -7.92 -10.34
N LYS A 203 -4.12 -7.90 -11.46
CA LYS A 203 -4.41 -8.69 -12.66
C LYS A 203 -4.39 -10.19 -12.37
N ASP A 204 -3.31 -10.70 -11.78
CA ASP A 204 -3.12 -12.13 -11.51
C ASP A 204 -4.03 -12.67 -10.40
N LEU A 205 -4.55 -11.79 -9.53
CA LEU A 205 -5.57 -12.11 -8.55
C LEU A 205 -7.00 -11.97 -9.10
N GLY A 206 -7.19 -11.56 -10.37
CA GLY A 206 -8.52 -11.36 -10.94
C GLY A 206 -9.26 -10.14 -10.39
N LEU A 207 -8.55 -9.19 -9.80
CA LEU A 207 -9.09 -7.98 -9.18
C LEU A 207 -9.08 -6.74 -10.08
N LEU A 208 -8.39 -6.79 -11.23
CA LEU A 208 -8.20 -5.61 -12.08
C LEU A 208 -9.51 -5.01 -12.59
N GLU A 209 -10.43 -5.84 -13.08
CA GLU A 209 -11.72 -5.40 -13.62
C GLU A 209 -12.69 -4.87 -12.55
N VAL A 210 -12.51 -5.31 -11.30
CA VAL A 210 -13.34 -4.91 -10.15
C VAL A 210 -12.61 -3.94 -9.22
N MET A 211 -11.49 -3.38 -9.67
CA MET A 211 -10.59 -2.57 -8.87
C MET A 211 -11.30 -1.34 -8.30
N ASP A 212 -12.15 -0.69 -9.09
CA ASP A 212 -12.88 0.51 -8.67
C ASP A 212 -13.99 0.26 -7.66
N GLU A 213 -14.42 -0.99 -7.51
CA GLU A 213 -15.48 -1.41 -6.60
C GLU A 213 -14.92 -1.95 -5.28
N LYS A 214 -13.75 -2.59 -5.32
CA LYS A 214 -13.23 -3.38 -4.19
C LYS A 214 -11.83 -2.99 -3.70
N VAL A 215 -10.95 -2.45 -4.55
CA VAL A 215 -9.51 -2.35 -4.23
C VAL A 215 -9.10 -0.90 -3.91
N ASN A 216 -8.48 -0.68 -2.75
CA ASN A 216 -7.90 0.61 -2.33
C ASN A 216 -8.89 1.77 -2.51
N LEU A 217 -10.08 1.63 -1.93
CA LEU A 217 -11.20 2.55 -2.17
C LEU A 217 -11.01 3.94 -1.56
N ASN A 218 -10.08 4.05 -0.61
CA ASN A 218 -9.61 5.29 0.00
C ASN A 218 -8.23 5.72 -0.54
N GLY A 219 -7.81 5.21 -1.70
CA GLY A 219 -6.45 5.35 -2.19
C GLY A 219 -5.48 4.43 -1.45
N GLY A 220 -4.20 4.53 -1.75
CA GLY A 220 -3.17 3.69 -1.14
C GLY A 220 -1.83 4.40 -1.00
N ALA A 221 -0.75 3.62 -0.91
CA ALA A 221 0.58 4.13 -0.55
C ALA A 221 1.20 5.11 -1.57
N ILE A 222 0.71 5.18 -2.82
CA ILE A 222 1.11 6.27 -3.72
C ILE A 222 0.66 7.61 -3.15
N ALA A 223 -0.56 7.69 -2.62
CA ALA A 223 -1.12 8.92 -2.07
C ALA A 223 -0.94 9.11 -0.56
N LEU A 224 -0.79 8.02 0.19
CA LEU A 224 -0.72 7.99 1.66
C LEU A 224 0.69 7.70 2.18
N GLY A 225 1.61 7.35 1.28
CA GLY A 225 2.97 6.96 1.58
C GLY A 225 3.15 5.54 2.11
N HIS A 226 4.41 5.10 2.18
CA HIS A 226 4.78 3.75 2.60
C HIS A 226 5.83 3.76 3.74
N PRO A 227 5.45 4.18 4.97
CA PRO A 227 6.32 4.03 6.12
C PRO A 227 6.42 2.53 6.44
N LEU A 228 7.58 1.92 6.19
CA LEU A 228 7.75 0.45 6.12
C LEU A 228 7.14 -0.29 7.32
N GLY A 229 7.63 -0.03 8.53
CA GLY A 229 7.14 -0.65 9.76
C GLY A 229 5.74 -0.22 10.21
N CYS A 230 5.09 0.71 9.49
CA CYS A 230 3.71 1.16 9.75
C CYS A 230 2.70 0.50 8.79
N SER A 231 3.11 0.25 7.55
CA SER A 231 2.18 0.05 6.44
C SER A 231 1.26 -1.15 6.60
N GLY A 232 1.76 -2.29 7.10
CA GLY A 232 0.93 -3.50 7.28
C GLY A 232 -0.26 -3.29 8.22
N ALA A 233 -0.03 -2.69 9.39
CA ALA A 233 -1.11 -2.36 10.31
C ALA A 233 -1.96 -1.18 9.80
N ARG A 234 -1.39 -0.22 9.06
CA ARG A 234 -2.13 0.89 8.45
C ARG A 234 -3.16 0.42 7.44
N ILE A 235 -2.78 -0.42 6.48
CA ILE A 235 -3.72 -0.95 5.47
C ILE A 235 -4.78 -1.84 6.11
N SER A 236 -4.43 -2.59 7.17
CA SER A 236 -5.39 -3.39 7.93
C SER A 236 -6.41 -2.50 8.65
N THR A 237 -5.98 -1.37 9.24
CA THR A 237 -6.88 -0.40 9.86
C THR A 237 -7.85 0.20 8.84
N THR A 238 -7.35 0.65 7.68
CA THR A 238 -8.22 1.21 6.63
C THR A 238 -9.19 0.17 6.08
N LEU A 239 -8.74 -1.08 5.90
CA LEU A 239 -9.61 -2.18 5.49
C LEU A 239 -10.79 -2.36 6.47
N ILE A 240 -10.52 -2.41 7.78
CA ILE A 240 -11.58 -2.61 8.79
C ILE A 240 -12.59 -1.46 8.75
N ASN A 241 -12.15 -0.21 8.62
CA ASN A 241 -13.07 0.93 8.51
C ASN A 241 -13.90 0.90 7.23
N LEU A 242 -13.29 0.51 6.09
CA LEU A 242 -14.01 0.31 4.83
C LEU A 242 -15.04 -0.82 4.94
N MET A 243 -14.68 -1.91 5.61
CA MET A 243 -15.59 -3.04 5.84
C MET A 243 -16.79 -2.62 6.69
N GLU A 244 -16.57 -1.89 7.78
CA GLU A 244 -17.65 -1.35 8.62
C GLU A 244 -18.56 -0.38 7.85
N ALA A 245 -17.98 0.49 7.02
CA ALA A 245 -18.74 1.44 6.21
C ALA A 245 -19.58 0.79 5.11
N LYS A 246 -19.15 -0.38 4.60
CA LYS A 246 -19.81 -1.13 3.53
C LYS A 246 -20.65 -2.31 4.00
N ASP A 247 -20.72 -2.56 5.31
CA ASP A 247 -21.28 -3.80 5.88
C ASP A 247 -20.70 -5.07 5.23
N ALA A 248 -19.38 -5.02 4.97
CA ALA A 248 -18.66 -6.09 4.30
C ALA A 248 -18.44 -7.29 5.22
N LYS A 249 -18.53 -8.49 4.65
CA LYS A 249 -18.33 -9.74 5.36
C LYS A 249 -16.87 -10.17 5.36
N TYR A 250 -16.19 -10.03 4.23
CA TYR A 250 -14.79 -10.43 4.08
C TYR A 250 -13.94 -9.34 3.44
N GLY A 251 -12.76 -9.14 4.02
CA GLY A 251 -11.74 -8.26 3.47
C GLY A 251 -10.37 -8.93 3.45
N LEU A 252 -9.49 -8.41 2.58
CA LEU A 252 -8.12 -8.88 2.41
C LEU A 252 -7.14 -7.70 2.49
N ALA A 253 -6.08 -7.84 3.28
CA ALA A 253 -4.94 -6.92 3.36
C ALA A 253 -3.62 -7.71 3.23
#